data_AF-A0A7V5KZT4-F1
#
_entry.id   AF-A0A7V5KZT4-F1
#
_cell.length_a   1.000
_cell.length_b   1.000
_cell.length_c   1.000
_cell.angle_alpha   90.00
_cell.angle_beta   90.00
_cell.angle_gamma   90.00
#
_symmetry.space_group_name_H-M   'P 1'
#
loop_
_entity.id
_entity.type
_entity.pdbx_description
1 polymer ?
#
loop_
_entity_poly.entity_id
_entity_poly.type
_entity_poly.pdbx_seq_one_letter_code
_entity_poly.pdbx_strand_id
1 'polypeptide(L)'
;LFFLSGSPQQLFNPIESFLAYNHFPKHTIILKKMHGDHTDPLTDQLAYKSQKIERLIRLYPKMQWVMFGDSGEKDKEVYELMKKRYPQKIRRFYIRNVETGEIRGYSL
;
A
#
# COMPACT_ATOMS: atom_id res chain seq x y z
N LEU A 1 9.38 7.33 -0.57
CA LEU A 1 8.80 5.98 -0.61
C LEU A 1 7.75 5.87 0.48
N PHE A 2 6.59 5.26 0.21
CA PHE A 2 5.54 5.04 1.22
C PHE A 2 5.33 3.54 1.37
N PHE A 3 5.45 3.01 2.59
CA PHE A 3 5.09 1.64 2.93
C PHE A 3 3.71 1.67 3.57
N LEU A 4 2.72 1.07 2.92
CA LEU A 4 1.37 0.97 3.43
C LEU A 4 1.07 -0.50 3.71
N SER A 5 0.81 -0.84 4.98
CA SER A 5 0.47 -2.20 5.37
C SER A 5 -0.82 -2.23 6.21
N GLY A 6 -1.57 -3.33 6.06
CA GLY A 6 -2.68 -3.69 6.92
C GLY A 6 -2.23 -4.22 8.30
N SER A 7 -0.93 -4.44 8.50
CA SER A 7 -0.34 -4.85 9.76
C SER A 7 -0.56 -3.82 10.88
N PRO A 8 -0.64 -4.29 12.14
CA PRO A 8 -0.91 -3.42 13.29
C PRO A 8 0.29 -2.51 13.62
N GLN A 9 0.01 -1.32 14.15
CA GLN A 9 1.02 -0.30 14.48
C GLN A 9 2.12 -0.76 15.44
N GLN A 10 1.85 -1.78 16.25
CA GLN A 10 2.81 -2.41 17.17
C GLN A 10 4.04 -2.96 16.42
N LEU A 11 3.92 -3.25 15.11
CA LEU A 11 5.03 -3.71 14.28
C LEU A 11 5.89 -2.57 13.71
N PHE A 12 5.67 -1.30 14.10
CA PHE A 12 6.44 -0.18 13.56
C PHE A 12 7.95 -0.34 13.78
N ASN A 13 8.38 -0.54 15.03
CA ASN A 13 9.81 -0.65 15.37
C ASN A 13 10.53 -1.80 14.66
N PRO A 14 10.00 -3.05 14.63
CA PRO A 14 10.67 -4.14 13.92
C PRO A 14 10.70 -3.91 12.40
N ILE A 15 9.65 -3.35 11.80
CA ILE A 15 9.64 -3.04 10.36
C ILE A 15 10.66 -1.94 10.02
N GLU A 16 10.67 -0.84 10.78
CA GLU A 16 11.63 0.25 10.58
C GLU A 16 13.07 -0.25 10.72
N SER A 17 13.34 -1.08 11.73
CA SER A 17 14.68 -1.67 11.93
C SER A 17 15.10 -2.56 10.76
N PHE A 18 14.18 -3.39 10.25
CA PHE A 18 14.43 -4.23 9.07
C PHE A 18 14.73 -3.40 7.82
N LEU A 19 13.95 -2.34 7.56
CA LEU A 19 14.16 -1.49 6.40
C LEU A 19 15.48 -0.71 6.49
N ALA A 20 15.82 -0.21 7.68
CA ALA A 20 17.09 0.47 7.95
C ALA A 20 18.29 -0.47 7.76
N TYR A 21 18.22 -1.69 8.29
CA TYR A 21 19.26 -2.71 8.14
C TYR A 21 19.52 -3.04 6.66
N ASN A 22 18.47 -3.09 5.84
CA ASN A 22 18.57 -3.34 4.40
C ASN A 22 18.80 -2.07 3.57
N HIS A 23 19.18 -0.95 4.20
CA HIS A 23 19.52 0.31 3.54
C HIS A 23 18.43 0.85 2.61
N PHE A 24 17.16 0.67 2.98
CA PHE A 24 16.06 1.25 2.22
C PHE A 24 16.15 2.79 2.20
N PRO A 25 15.72 3.43 1.09
CA PRO A 25 15.71 4.88 1.00
C PRO A 25 14.71 5.48 2.00
N LYS A 26 14.88 6.77 2.31
CA LYS A 26 13.99 7.51 3.21
C LYS A 26 12.51 7.28 2.86
N HIS A 27 11.77 6.86 3.88
CA HIS A 27 10.43 6.35 3.73
C HIS A 27 9.49 6.77 4.86
N THR A 28 8.19 6.64 4.59
CA THR A 28 7.12 6.77 5.57
C THR A 28 6.40 5.42 5.70
N ILE A 29 6.30 4.89 6.92
CA ILE A 29 5.53 3.67 7.22
C ILE A 29 4.13 4.06 7.70
N ILE A 30 3.11 3.47 7.08
CA ILE A 30 1.69 3.65 7.40
C ILE A 30 1.14 2.27 7.80
N LEU A 31 0.96 2.07 9.09
CA LEU A 31 0.40 0.85 9.69
C LEU A 31 -1.01 1.08 10.23
N LYS A 32 -1.74 -0.01 10.40
CA LYS A 32 -3.13 -0.01 10.88
C LYS A 32 -3.20 0.24 12.38
N LYS A 33 -4.07 1.18 12.78
CA LYS A 33 -4.41 1.44 14.19
C LYS A 33 -5.48 0.45 14.63
N MET A 34 -5.17 -0.37 15.64
CA MET A 34 -6.17 -1.18 16.33
C MET A 34 -6.94 -0.27 17.29
N HIS A 35 -8.26 -0.14 17.14
CA HIS A 35 -9.08 0.55 18.15
C HIS A 35 -9.86 -0.50 18.96
N GLY A 36 -9.88 -0.32 20.28
CA GLY A 36 -10.42 -1.30 21.22
C GLY A 36 -11.94 -1.39 21.30
N ASP A 37 -12.70 -0.54 20.61
CA ASP A 37 -14.16 -0.52 20.66
C ASP A 37 -14.77 -0.54 19.25
N HIS A 38 -15.62 -1.54 19.06
CA HIS A 38 -16.76 -1.66 18.15
C HIS A 38 -16.54 -1.33 16.65
N THR A 39 -16.68 -2.39 15.84
CA THR A 39 -16.73 -2.41 14.36
C THR A 39 -15.41 -2.07 13.67
N ASP A 40 -14.34 -2.77 14.06
CA ASP A 40 -13.05 -2.57 13.42
C ASP A 40 -13.11 -2.95 11.92
N PRO A 41 -12.66 -2.10 10.99
CA PRO A 41 -12.43 -2.43 9.57
C PRO A 41 -11.29 -3.46 9.40
N LEU A 42 -11.17 -4.44 10.30
CA LEU A 42 -10.29 -5.61 10.20
C LEU A 42 -10.57 -6.42 8.94
N THR A 43 -11.83 -6.51 8.52
CA THR A 43 -12.24 -7.31 7.36
C THR A 43 -11.99 -6.64 6.01
N ASP A 44 -12.02 -5.31 5.92
CA ASP A 44 -11.95 -4.63 4.62
C ASP A 44 -10.58 -3.99 4.34
N GLN A 45 -9.62 -4.86 4.00
CA GLN A 45 -8.30 -4.48 3.49
C GLN A 45 -8.40 -3.55 2.26
N LEU A 46 -9.40 -3.79 1.39
CA LEU A 46 -9.63 -2.98 0.19
C LEU A 46 -9.99 -1.54 0.59
N ALA A 47 -10.98 -1.34 1.48
CA ALA A 47 -11.39 -0.02 1.95
C ALA A 47 -10.25 0.70 2.70
N TYR A 48 -9.56 0.01 3.61
CA TYR A 48 -8.44 0.59 4.36
C TYR A 48 -7.34 1.11 3.42
N LYS A 49 -6.83 0.27 2.52
CA LYS A 49 -5.74 0.67 1.62
C LYS A 49 -6.20 1.74 0.64
N SER A 50 -7.40 1.62 0.08
CA SER A 50 -7.96 2.62 -0.84
C SER A 50 -8.03 4.00 -0.18
N GLN A 51 -8.59 4.09 1.03
CA GLN A 51 -8.71 5.37 1.75
C GLN A 51 -7.34 6.01 2.03
N LYS A 52 -6.34 5.21 2.40
CA LYS A 52 -4.98 5.71 2.67
C LYS A 52 -4.29 6.19 1.39
N ILE A 53 -4.39 5.45 0.30
CA ILE A 53 -3.81 5.85 -0.99
C ILE A 53 -4.49 7.11 -1.52
N GLU A 54 -5.82 7.21 -1.46
CA GLU A 54 -6.56 8.41 -1.85
C GLU A 54 -6.11 9.64 -1.06
N ARG A 55 -5.92 9.49 0.26
CA ARG A 55 -5.40 10.57 1.10
C ARG A 55 -4.00 11.00 0.66
N LEU A 56 -3.11 10.06 0.33
CA LEU A 56 -1.77 10.38 -0.18
C LEU A 56 -1.84 11.13 -1.52
N ILE A 57 -2.65 10.67 -2.47
CA ILE A 57 -2.85 11.33 -3.76
C ILE A 57 -3.33 12.78 -3.57
N ARG A 58 -4.26 13.00 -2.62
CA ARG A 58 -4.77 14.35 -2.29
C ARG A 58 -3.73 15.24 -1.63
N LEU A 59 -2.91 14.69 -0.73
CA LEU A 59 -1.87 15.46 -0.02
C LEU A 59 -0.70 15.85 -0.94
N TYR A 60 -0.43 15.04 -1.97
CA TYR A 60 0.65 15.29 -2.93
C TYR A 60 0.10 15.44 -4.37
N PRO A 61 -0.66 16.51 -4.66
CA PRO A 61 -1.40 16.63 -5.92
C PRO A 61 -0.48 16.75 -7.15
N LYS A 62 0.79 17.14 -6.99
CA LYS A 62 1.76 17.26 -8.09
C LYS A 62 2.48 15.94 -8.40
N MET A 63 2.34 14.91 -7.56
CA MET A 63 3.04 13.64 -7.75
C MET A 63 2.27 12.70 -8.69
N GLN A 64 3.04 11.87 -9.40
CA GLN A 64 2.55 10.67 -10.06
C GLN A 64 3.10 9.44 -9.31
N TRP A 65 2.31 8.38 -9.29
CA TRP A 65 2.51 7.23 -8.43
C TRP A 65 2.82 5.98 -9.25
N VAL A 66 3.77 5.22 -8.75
CA VAL A 66 4.02 3.83 -9.12
C VAL A 66 3.80 3.01 -7.85
N MET A 67 3.04 1.92 -7.95
CA MET A 67 2.65 1.11 -6.80
C MET A 67 3.20 -0.31 -6.93
N PHE A 68 3.58 -0.90 -5.80
CA PHE A 68 4.13 -2.26 -5.72
C PHE A 68 3.43 -2.98 -4.58
N GLY A 69 2.91 -4.17 -4.86
CA GLY A 69 2.19 -5.00 -3.90
C GLY A 69 2.29 -6.47 -4.26
N ASP A 70 1.53 -7.30 -3.56
CA ASP A 70 1.54 -8.74 -3.72
C ASP A 70 0.15 -9.34 -3.95
N SER A 71 0.11 -10.60 -4.40
CA SER A 71 -1.14 -11.31 -4.69
C SER A 71 -1.77 -12.01 -3.48
N GLY A 72 -1.13 -11.95 -2.31
CA GLY A 72 -1.62 -12.58 -1.07
C GLY A 72 -2.69 -11.76 -0.35
N GLU A 73 -2.75 -10.45 -0.61
CA GLU A 73 -3.81 -9.57 -0.13
C GLU A 73 -4.66 -9.00 -1.30
N LYS A 74 -5.23 -7.81 -1.12
CA LYS A 74 -6.10 -7.12 -2.09
C LYS A 74 -5.38 -6.02 -2.89
N ASP A 75 -4.06 -6.08 -3.00
CA ASP A 75 -3.29 -5.00 -3.63
C ASP A 75 -3.66 -4.80 -5.09
N LYS A 76 -3.87 -5.88 -5.84
CA LYS A 76 -4.26 -5.78 -7.25
C LYS A 76 -5.59 -5.04 -7.38
N GLU A 77 -6.61 -5.43 -6.63
CA GLU A 77 -7.93 -4.81 -6.66
C GLU A 77 -7.89 -3.35 -6.21
N VAL A 78 -7.12 -3.03 -5.16
CA VAL A 78 -6.89 -1.64 -4.72
C VAL A 78 -6.24 -0.83 -5.83
N TYR A 79 -5.19 -1.35 -6.47
CA TYR A 79 -4.43 -0.61 -7.47
C TYR A 79 -5.19 -0.41 -8.78
N GLU A 80 -5.98 -1.40 -9.20
CA GLU A 80 -6.91 -1.27 -10.32
C GLU A 80 -7.97 -0.20 -10.03
N LEU A 81 -8.54 -0.20 -8.82
CA LEU A 81 -9.50 0.82 -8.39
C LEU A 81 -8.87 2.22 -8.39
N MET A 82 -7.68 2.37 -7.81
CA MET A 82 -6.97 3.66 -7.77
C MET A 82 -6.60 4.14 -9.17
N LYS A 83 -6.19 3.24 -10.06
CA LYS A 83 -5.88 3.60 -11.45
C LYS A 83 -7.13 4.01 -12.22
N LYS A 84 -8.27 3.35 -12.00
CA LYS A 84 -9.57 3.75 -12.58
C LYS A 84 -10.04 5.12 -12.07
N ARG A 85 -9.89 5.40 -10.77
CA ARG A 85 -10.28 6.68 -10.15
C ARG A 85 -9.33 7.83 -10.48
N TYR A 86 -8.03 7.55 -10.60
CA TYR A 86 -6.99 8.57 -10.79
C TYR A 86 -6.04 8.22 -11.95
N PRO A 87 -6.54 8.09 -13.19
CA PRO A 87 -5.74 7.61 -14.33
C PRO A 87 -4.52 8.50 -14.64
N GLN A 88 -4.62 9.80 -14.36
CA GLN A 88 -3.52 10.76 -14.57
C GLN A 88 -2.49 10.78 -13.44
N LYS A 89 -2.81 10.15 -12.29
CA LYS A 89 -1.92 10.07 -11.12
C LYS A 89 -1.22 8.73 -11.04
N ILE A 90 -1.87 7.63 -11.41
CA ILE A 90 -1.28 6.29 -11.33
C ILE A 90 -0.64 5.91 -12.66
N ARG A 91 0.70 5.93 -12.75
CA ARG A 91 1.39 5.57 -14.00
C ARG A 91 1.31 4.07 -14.28
N ARG A 92 1.75 3.27 -13.30
CA ARG A 92 1.86 1.81 -13.39
C ARG A 92 1.75 1.21 -11.99
N PHE A 93 1.39 -0.06 -11.91
CA PHE A 93 1.54 -0.83 -10.69
C PHE A 93 2.07 -2.23 -10.99
N TYR A 94 2.70 -2.84 -9.99
CA TYR A 94 3.31 -4.15 -10.09
C TYR A 94 2.79 -5.04 -8.97
N ILE A 95 2.46 -6.29 -9.31
CA ILE A 95 2.03 -7.31 -8.36
C ILE A 95 3.00 -8.47 -8.42
N ARG A 96 3.61 -8.79 -7.28
CA ARG A 96 4.37 -10.03 -7.10
C ARG A 96 3.40 -11.15 -6.72
N ASN A 97 3.37 -12.22 -7.49
CA ASN A 97 2.65 -13.43 -7.12
C ASN A 97 3.37 -14.12 -5.95
N VAL A 98 2.66 -14.38 -4.85
CA VAL A 98 3.25 -14.98 -3.64
C VAL A 98 3.57 -16.47 -3.79
N GLU A 99 2.88 -17.19 -4.67
CA GLU A 99 3.06 -18.61 -4.93
C GLU A 99 4.18 -18.86 -5.96
N THR A 100 4.17 -18.12 -7.07
CA THR A 100 5.11 -18.33 -8.17
C THR A 100 6.34 -17.44 -8.12
N GLY A 101 6.30 -16.36 -7.33
CA GLY A 101 7.34 -15.33 -7.29
C GLY A 101 7.38 -14.42 -8.52
N GLU A 102 6.53 -14.64 -9.51
CA GLU A 102 6.45 -13.85 -10.74
C GLU A 102 6.02 -12.41 -10.44
N ILE A 103 6.66 -11.41 -11.06
CA ILE A 103 6.26 -10.01 -10.96
C ILE A 103 5.54 -9.61 -12.25
N ARG A 104 4.27 -9.24 -12.15
CA ARG A 104 3.48 -8.73 -13.27
C ARG A 104 3.31 -7.23 -13.18
N GLY A 105 3.65 -6.53 -14.26
CA GLY A 105 3.44 -5.09 -14.41
C GLY A 105 2.15 -4.79 -15.15
N TYR A 106 1.41 -3.79 -14.67
CA TYR A 106 0.18 -3.30 -15.26
C TYR A 106 0.38 -1.85 -15.70
N SER A 107 0.56 -1.64 -17.00
CA SER A 107 0.57 -0.31 -17.62
C SER A 107 -0.78 0.00 -18.26
N LEU A 108 -0.94 1.22 -18.76
CA LEU A 108 -1.87 1.44 -19.87
C LEU A 108 -1.32 0.69 -21.08
#